data_AF-A0A970CAL1-F1
#
_entry.id   AF-A0A970CAL1-F1
#
_cell.length_a   1.000
_cell.length_b   1.000
_cell.length_c   1.000
_cell.angle_alpha   90.00
_cell.angle_beta   90.00
_cell.angle_gamma   90.00
#
_symmetry.space_group_name_H-M   'P 1'
#
loop_
_entity.id
_entity.type
_entity.pdbx_description
1 polymer ?
#
loop_
_entity_poly.entity_id
_entity_poly.type
_entity_poly.pdbx_seq_one_letter_code
_entity_poly.pdbx_strand_id
1 'polypeptide(L)'
;MKKLMKGNEAIAEAAIQAGCRFFFGYPITPQNQIPEYMSKRLPQEGGCFLQAESEVAAINIVYGAGGSGARVMTSSSSPGISLKQEGISYLVGAEVPCVIVNMVRGGPGLGGIQPAQSDYYQSTRGGGHGDYRMCVLAPGSVQEAVDLTQDAFDIADRYRNPVIVLGDGLIGQMMEPVDMDKVKNRAPAADLPGKPWAADGHAPTAERPRAIINSLFIDPQALENHNLHLQAKYDQMAARECRWQEEMLDDAEIVLVAYGTTSRIARSAMRKCRGRGIRVGLLRPVTLWPFPEAALRKTLSTAQHYLTLEMSMGQMVDDVRLAVGGEKPVHFYGRTGGMVPTVGDVVAQIEKLAGVAPLDDDSCLFDFSKAMEDAARKLDEVAGEVGRKLDEAGKKVQQGVNNPEFKEKAQEAADKINAAADKLGQKLDEAGQKLHDALNSPELREKAEDAADRVDAAAQTAGQKLDEAGKAIHDAFTGPELRQKAQEIGKQAGDFAARAAQGVSRGVESLVGVLGKAFDTVRRDLGDIEASRKDQTPPSDGGDGKEGE
;
A
#
# COMPACT_ATOMS: atom_id res chain seq x y z
N MET A 1 -7.85 0.55 -17.37
CA MET A 1 -6.51 -0.08 -17.32
C MET A 1 -5.92 0.22 -15.96
N LYS A 2 -5.50 -0.80 -15.20
CA LYS A 2 -4.92 -0.60 -13.87
C LYS A 2 -3.56 0.10 -13.99
N LYS A 3 -3.33 1.11 -13.14
CA LYS A 3 -2.07 1.84 -13.03
C LYS A 3 -1.46 1.61 -11.66
N LEU A 4 -0.14 1.45 -11.58
CA LEU A 4 0.55 1.39 -10.31
C LEU A 4 0.63 2.81 -9.73
N MET A 5 0.06 3.04 -8.55
CA MET A 5 0.00 4.36 -7.91
C MET A 5 0.27 4.25 -6.42
N LYS A 6 0.92 5.28 -5.84
CA LYS A 6 0.99 5.43 -4.38
C LYS A 6 -0.37 5.78 -3.81
N GLY A 7 -0.65 5.37 -2.58
CA GLY A 7 -1.93 5.67 -1.92
C GLY A 7 -2.29 7.15 -1.88
N ASN A 8 -1.33 8.00 -1.50
CA ASN A 8 -1.52 9.45 -1.46
C ASN A 8 -1.85 10.04 -2.84
N GLU A 9 -1.16 9.61 -3.90
CA GLU A 9 -1.41 10.07 -5.28
C GLU A 9 -2.79 9.60 -5.76
N ALA A 10 -3.18 8.37 -5.42
CA ALA A 10 -4.46 7.81 -5.77
C ALA A 10 -5.63 8.55 -5.08
N ILE A 11 -5.48 8.89 -3.79
CA ILE A 11 -6.46 9.73 -3.06
C ILE A 11 -6.56 11.12 -3.70
N ALA A 12 -5.43 11.73 -4.05
CA ALA A 12 -5.43 13.06 -4.66
C ALA A 12 -6.15 13.08 -6.01
N GLU A 13 -5.84 12.14 -6.90
CA GLU A 13 -6.53 12.02 -8.19
C GLU A 13 -8.01 11.64 -8.01
N ALA A 14 -8.34 10.77 -7.05
CA ALA A 14 -9.73 10.45 -6.73
C ALA A 14 -10.51 11.70 -6.31
N ALA A 15 -9.97 12.52 -5.41
CA ALA A 15 -10.62 13.75 -4.99
C ALA A 15 -10.89 14.72 -6.16
N ILE A 16 -9.95 14.86 -7.09
CA ILE A 16 -10.14 15.66 -8.31
C ILE A 16 -11.29 15.12 -9.16
N GLN A 17 -11.33 13.80 -9.38
CA GLN A 17 -12.39 13.13 -10.12
C GLN A 17 -13.74 13.20 -9.42
N ALA A 18 -13.74 13.29 -8.07
CA ALA A 18 -14.92 13.57 -7.26
C ALA A 18 -15.37 15.05 -7.36
N GLY A 19 -14.77 15.87 -8.23
CA GLY A 19 -15.16 17.26 -8.39
C GLY A 19 -14.52 18.22 -7.38
N CYS A 20 -13.53 17.79 -6.60
CA CYS A 20 -12.73 18.69 -5.79
C CYS A 20 -11.99 19.68 -6.70
N ARG A 21 -12.14 20.98 -6.43
CA ARG A 21 -11.46 22.04 -7.17
C ARG A 21 -10.55 22.89 -6.31
N PHE A 22 -10.57 22.69 -5.00
CA PHE A 22 -9.79 23.51 -4.08
C PHE A 22 -9.07 22.62 -3.06
N PHE A 23 -7.76 22.81 -2.95
CA PHE A 23 -6.94 22.18 -1.93
C PHE A 23 -6.17 23.25 -1.15
N PHE A 24 -6.27 23.18 0.18
CA PHE A 24 -5.54 24.05 1.09
C PHE A 24 -4.87 23.23 2.18
N GLY A 25 -3.54 23.33 2.31
CA GLY A 25 -2.80 22.49 3.25
C GLY A 25 -1.43 23.04 3.58
N TYR A 26 -0.83 22.45 4.62
CA TYR A 26 0.55 22.70 5.03
C TYR A 26 1.35 21.40 4.85
N PRO A 27 2.59 21.44 4.33
CA PRO A 27 3.40 20.24 4.15
C PRO A 27 3.72 19.56 5.49
N ILE A 28 3.40 18.28 5.59
CA ILE A 28 3.74 17.41 6.72
C ILE A 28 3.86 15.95 6.26
N THR A 29 4.93 15.26 6.62
CA THR A 29 5.11 13.82 6.34
C THR A 29 4.15 13.00 7.21
N PRO A 30 3.49 11.93 6.69
CA PRO A 30 3.68 11.27 5.40
C PRO A 30 2.63 11.61 4.34
N GLN A 31 1.89 12.72 4.45
CA GLN A 31 0.85 13.07 3.47
C GLN A 31 1.37 13.88 2.26
N ASN A 32 2.61 14.37 2.28
CA ASN A 32 3.16 15.34 1.32
C ASN A 32 2.95 15.04 -0.18
N GLN A 33 2.80 13.78 -0.58
CA GLN A 33 2.49 13.49 -1.99
C GLN A 33 1.08 13.95 -2.40
N ILE A 34 0.13 14.12 -1.48
CA ILE A 34 -1.19 14.69 -1.77
C ILE A 34 -1.05 16.14 -2.25
N PRO A 35 -0.48 17.09 -1.47
CA PRO A 35 -0.32 18.47 -1.92
C PRO A 35 0.59 18.57 -3.14
N GLU A 36 1.64 17.76 -3.24
CA GLU A 36 2.50 17.71 -4.43
C GLU A 36 1.68 17.37 -5.69
N TYR A 37 0.90 16.29 -5.65
CA TYR A 37 0.05 15.86 -6.75
C TYR A 37 -1.02 16.91 -7.09
N MET A 38 -1.67 17.46 -6.07
CA MET A 38 -2.70 18.50 -6.22
C MET A 38 -2.16 19.79 -6.82
N SER A 39 -0.95 20.21 -6.45
CA SER A 39 -0.30 21.41 -6.98
C SER A 39 -0.13 21.35 -8.50
N LYS A 40 0.12 20.14 -9.02
CA LYS A 40 0.26 19.89 -10.45
C LYS A 40 -1.09 19.76 -11.16
N ARG A 41 -2.04 19.03 -10.57
CA ARG A 41 -3.27 18.61 -11.25
C ARG A 41 -4.42 19.61 -11.15
N LEU A 42 -4.62 20.28 -10.01
CA LEU A 42 -5.75 21.20 -9.84
C LEU A 42 -5.78 22.34 -10.87
N PRO A 43 -4.66 23.01 -11.22
CA PRO A 43 -4.67 24.04 -12.26
C PRO A 43 -5.15 23.53 -13.63
N GLN A 44 -4.92 22.25 -13.93
CA GLN A 44 -5.35 21.61 -15.18
C GLN A 44 -6.86 21.38 -15.22
N GLU A 45 -7.51 21.36 -14.06
CA GLU A 45 -8.94 21.10 -13.88
C GLU A 45 -9.73 22.39 -13.55
N GLY A 46 -9.09 23.55 -13.70
CA GLY A 46 -9.66 24.86 -13.35
C GLY A 46 -9.78 25.09 -11.84
N GLY A 47 -9.07 24.32 -11.03
CA GLY A 47 -9.03 24.44 -9.58
C GLY A 47 -7.87 25.29 -9.06
N CYS A 48 -7.81 25.45 -7.74
CA CYS A 48 -6.76 26.17 -7.04
C CYS A 48 -6.10 25.26 -5.99
N PHE A 49 -4.78 25.17 -6.07
CA PHE A 49 -3.93 24.69 -4.99
C PHE A 49 -3.30 25.90 -4.31
N LEU A 50 -3.34 25.92 -2.98
CA LEU A 50 -2.61 26.91 -2.20
C LEU A 50 -1.99 26.25 -0.96
N GLN A 51 -0.67 26.39 -0.86
CA GLN A 51 0.07 26.04 0.35
C GLN A 51 -0.14 27.16 1.38
N ALA A 52 -0.77 26.83 2.50
CA ALA A 52 -0.95 27.77 3.60
C ALA A 52 0.34 27.88 4.42
N GLU A 53 0.41 28.90 5.27
CA GLU A 53 1.51 29.13 6.22
C GLU A 53 1.44 28.23 7.45
N SER A 54 0.26 27.68 7.77
CA SER A 54 0.04 26.75 8.89
C SER A 54 -1.20 25.89 8.67
N GLU A 55 -1.36 24.83 9.46
CA GLU A 55 -2.56 24.01 9.44
C GLU A 55 -3.81 24.76 9.89
N VAL A 56 -3.65 25.71 10.83
CA VAL A 56 -4.71 26.62 11.31
C VAL A 56 -5.20 27.51 10.18
N ALA A 57 -4.28 28.12 9.43
CA ALA A 57 -4.65 28.93 8.27
C ALA A 57 -5.33 28.07 7.19
N ALA A 58 -4.76 26.90 6.88
CA ALA A 58 -5.32 25.99 5.89
C ALA A 58 -6.78 25.60 6.18
N ILE A 59 -7.13 25.24 7.42
CA ILE A 59 -8.52 24.85 7.74
C ILE A 59 -9.50 26.03 7.68
N ASN A 60 -9.05 27.25 8.02
CA ASN A 60 -9.87 28.45 7.90
C ASN A 60 -10.06 28.88 6.43
N ILE A 61 -9.08 28.64 5.55
CA ILE A 61 -9.26 28.82 4.11
C ILE A 61 -10.26 27.78 3.56
N VAL A 62 -10.20 26.52 4.03
CA VAL A 62 -11.21 25.50 3.72
C VAL A 62 -12.60 25.95 4.15
N TYR A 63 -12.76 26.55 5.33
CA TYR A 63 -14.04 27.11 5.80
C TYR A 63 -14.60 28.14 4.81
N GLY A 64 -13.78 29.10 4.38
CA GLY A 64 -14.21 30.12 3.41
C GLY A 64 -14.59 29.53 2.06
N ALA A 65 -13.75 28.64 1.51
CA ALA A 65 -13.99 28.02 0.20
C ALA A 65 -15.16 27.03 0.21
N GLY A 66 -15.32 26.24 1.27
CA GLY A 66 -16.47 25.35 1.43
C GLY A 66 -17.77 26.14 1.65
N GLY A 67 -17.69 27.26 2.38
CA GLY A 67 -18.81 28.18 2.61
C GLY A 67 -19.37 28.82 1.34
N SER A 68 -18.56 28.95 0.28
CA SER A 68 -19.02 29.38 -1.05
C SER A 68 -19.65 28.25 -1.90
N GLY A 69 -19.74 27.04 -1.34
CA GLY A 69 -20.38 25.87 -1.96
C GLY A 69 -19.44 24.98 -2.77
N ALA A 70 -18.14 25.31 -2.86
CA ALA A 70 -17.18 24.52 -3.60
C ALA A 70 -16.84 23.19 -2.90
N ARG A 71 -16.58 22.13 -3.68
CA ARG A 71 -15.93 20.92 -3.13
C ARG A 71 -14.46 21.23 -2.87
N VAL A 72 -14.10 21.19 -1.59
CA VAL A 72 -12.78 21.54 -1.06
C VAL A 72 -12.25 20.44 -0.17
N MET A 73 -10.93 20.28 -0.14
CA MET A 73 -10.27 19.38 0.79
C MET A 73 -9.01 19.96 1.42
N THR A 74 -8.60 19.33 2.52
CA THR A 74 -7.28 19.48 3.13
C THR A 74 -6.72 18.11 3.49
N SER A 75 -5.41 18.00 3.59
CA SER A 75 -4.74 16.83 4.13
C SER A 75 -3.72 17.24 5.17
N SER A 76 -3.50 16.37 6.16
CA SER A 76 -2.48 16.54 7.17
C SER A 76 -2.10 15.19 7.79
N SER A 77 -1.31 15.25 8.87
CA SER A 77 -0.97 14.12 9.73
C SER A 77 -1.19 14.54 11.18
N SER A 78 -1.14 13.58 12.10
CA SER A 78 -1.54 13.68 13.51
C SER A 78 -1.35 15.06 14.16
N PRO A 79 -0.15 15.68 14.18
CA PRO A 79 0.03 16.99 14.81
C PRO A 79 -0.73 18.12 14.10
N GLY A 80 -0.74 18.10 12.78
CA GLY A 80 -1.44 19.09 11.98
C GLY A 80 -2.96 18.94 12.04
N ILE A 81 -3.48 17.72 12.23
CA ILE A 81 -4.91 17.54 12.55
C ILE A 81 -5.24 18.11 13.93
N SER A 82 -4.36 17.97 14.93
CA SER A 82 -4.54 18.62 16.24
C SER A 82 -4.65 20.15 16.10
N LEU A 83 -3.80 20.75 15.26
CA LEU A 83 -3.85 22.20 14.98
C LEU A 83 -5.14 22.63 14.26
N LYS A 84 -5.79 21.72 13.53
CA LYS A 84 -7.05 22.01 12.80
C LYS A 84 -8.30 21.90 13.65
N GLN A 85 -8.22 21.39 14.87
CA GLN A 85 -9.41 20.97 15.64
C GLN A 85 -10.43 22.10 15.87
N GLU A 86 -9.99 23.33 16.12
CA GLU A 86 -10.90 24.48 16.22
C GLU A 86 -11.64 24.74 14.89
N GLY A 87 -10.91 24.77 13.77
CA GLY A 87 -11.51 24.97 12.46
C GLY A 87 -12.44 23.81 12.07
N ILE A 88 -12.12 22.59 12.48
CA ILE A 88 -12.98 21.41 12.28
C ILE A 88 -14.31 21.58 13.04
N SER A 89 -14.29 21.97 14.31
CA SER A 89 -15.54 22.18 15.06
C SER A 89 -16.36 23.34 14.47
N TYR A 90 -15.71 24.39 13.97
CA TYR A 90 -16.40 25.49 13.27
C TYR A 90 -17.03 25.05 11.96
N LEU A 91 -16.36 24.24 11.15
CA LEU A 91 -16.93 23.68 9.91
C LEU A 91 -18.19 22.86 10.19
N VAL A 92 -18.19 22.05 11.26
CA VAL A 92 -19.35 21.25 11.66
C VAL A 92 -20.50 22.15 12.11
N GLY A 93 -20.24 23.10 13.02
CA GLY A 93 -21.25 24.03 13.53
C GLY A 93 -21.82 24.96 12.45
N ALA A 94 -21.02 25.32 11.44
CA ALA A 94 -21.49 26.10 10.30
C ALA A 94 -22.08 25.25 9.16
N GLU A 95 -22.12 23.92 9.32
CA GLU A 95 -22.57 22.96 8.32
C GLU A 95 -21.89 23.17 6.96
N VAL A 96 -20.55 23.29 6.98
CA VAL A 96 -19.71 23.47 5.80
C VAL A 96 -19.09 22.12 5.41
N PRO A 97 -19.46 21.55 4.24
CA PRO A 97 -18.94 20.27 3.80
C PRO A 97 -17.49 20.39 3.28
N CYS A 98 -16.63 19.47 3.71
CA CYS A 98 -15.29 19.30 3.14
C CYS A 98 -14.76 17.88 3.42
N VAL A 99 -13.70 17.49 2.70
CA VAL A 99 -12.99 16.24 2.97
C VAL A 99 -11.66 16.56 3.66
N ILE A 100 -11.37 15.84 4.75
CA ILE A 100 -10.15 15.96 5.52
C ILE A 100 -9.43 14.60 5.46
N VAL A 101 -8.23 14.58 4.89
CA VAL A 101 -7.40 13.37 4.88
C VAL A 101 -6.42 13.42 6.04
N ASN A 102 -6.51 12.47 6.96
CA ASN A 102 -5.50 12.28 8.00
C ASN A 102 -4.65 11.05 7.66
N MET A 103 -3.38 11.26 7.36
CA MET A 103 -2.39 10.18 7.23
C MET A 103 -1.62 10.04 8.54
N VAL A 104 -2.07 9.10 9.37
CA VAL A 104 -1.59 8.92 10.74
C VAL A 104 -0.14 8.44 10.76
N ARG A 105 0.65 9.05 11.64
CA ARG A 105 2.05 8.70 11.89
C ARG A 105 2.30 8.50 13.39
N GLY A 106 3.45 7.95 13.75
CA GLY A 106 3.82 7.70 15.14
C GLY A 106 3.75 8.97 16.00
N GLY A 107 3.08 8.89 17.15
CA GLY A 107 3.02 9.91 18.21
C GLY A 107 3.33 9.31 19.59
N PRO A 108 3.09 10.04 20.71
CA PRO A 108 2.51 11.38 20.82
C PRO A 108 3.52 12.51 20.56
N GLY A 109 3.08 13.77 20.66
CA GLY A 109 3.91 14.95 20.43
C GLY A 109 4.32 15.08 18.96
N LEU A 110 5.58 15.42 18.70
CA LEU A 110 6.12 15.43 17.32
C LEU A 110 6.17 14.01 16.73
N GLY A 111 6.51 13.04 17.58
CA GLY A 111 6.55 11.62 17.26
C GLY A 111 7.53 11.26 16.15
N GLY A 112 7.16 10.26 15.34
CA GLY A 112 7.92 9.74 14.21
C GLY A 112 7.13 9.82 12.90
N ILE A 113 7.79 9.53 11.77
CA ILE A 113 7.15 9.55 10.45
C ILE A 113 6.62 8.17 10.01
N GLN A 114 6.91 7.15 10.80
CA GLN A 114 6.48 5.77 10.59
C GLN A 114 4.96 5.63 10.76
N PRO A 115 4.33 4.61 10.14
CA PRO A 115 2.89 4.41 10.21
C PRO A 115 2.38 4.19 11.63
N ALA A 116 1.19 4.68 11.92
CA ALA A 116 0.48 4.38 13.17
C ALA A 116 -1.04 4.44 12.97
N GLN A 117 -1.77 4.02 13.99
CA GLN A 117 -3.23 4.07 14.09
C GLN A 117 -3.68 4.83 15.36
N SER A 118 -2.80 5.66 15.92
CA SER A 118 -2.98 6.36 17.20
C SER A 118 -3.84 7.62 17.17
N ASP A 119 -4.53 7.91 16.06
CA ASP A 119 -5.44 9.06 15.93
C ASP A 119 -6.91 8.62 15.86
N TYR A 120 -7.21 7.38 16.23
CA TYR A 120 -8.57 6.86 16.23
C TYR A 120 -9.48 7.72 17.10
N TYR A 121 -9.09 8.04 18.34
CA TYR A 121 -9.87 8.94 19.21
C TYR A 121 -10.01 10.34 18.62
N GLN A 122 -8.90 10.93 18.17
CA GLN A 122 -8.92 12.25 17.54
C GLN A 122 -9.91 12.33 16.37
N SER A 123 -10.04 11.24 15.62
CA SER A 123 -10.91 11.18 14.44
C SER A 123 -12.36 10.82 14.78
N THR A 124 -12.59 9.89 15.71
CA THR A 124 -13.93 9.32 16.00
C THR A 124 -14.63 9.97 17.18
N ARG A 125 -13.87 10.35 18.21
CA ARG A 125 -14.36 11.04 19.42
C ARG A 125 -14.23 12.56 19.30
N GLY A 126 -13.32 13.02 18.44
CA GLY A 126 -13.03 14.42 18.18
C GLY A 126 -11.78 14.92 18.90
N GLY A 127 -11.56 16.23 18.81
CA GLY A 127 -10.49 16.97 19.47
C GLY A 127 -10.76 18.48 19.53
N GLY A 128 -11.75 18.98 18.79
CA GLY A 128 -12.35 20.31 18.95
C GLY A 128 -13.41 20.33 20.06
N HIS A 129 -14.20 21.40 20.10
CA HIS A 129 -15.21 21.62 21.15
C HIS A 129 -16.64 21.44 20.64
N GLY A 130 -17.56 21.12 21.55
CA GLY A 130 -19.00 20.94 21.28
C GLY A 130 -19.39 19.49 21.00
N ASP A 131 -20.70 19.22 20.98
CA ASP A 131 -21.28 17.89 20.77
C ASP A 131 -21.25 17.48 19.28
N TYR A 132 -20.09 17.60 18.64
CA TYR A 132 -19.94 17.43 17.20
C TYR A 132 -19.50 16.01 16.82
N ARG A 133 -19.85 15.58 15.61
CA ARG A 133 -19.38 14.32 15.01
C ARG A 133 -19.06 14.48 13.53
N MET A 134 -18.18 13.62 13.03
CA MET A 134 -17.84 13.52 11.62
C MET A 134 -17.85 12.06 11.20
N CYS A 135 -18.31 11.78 9.98
CA CYS A 135 -18.11 10.46 9.39
C CYS A 135 -16.61 10.20 9.21
N VAL A 136 -16.13 9.04 9.66
CA VAL A 136 -14.72 8.64 9.56
C VAL A 136 -14.62 7.37 8.75
N LEU A 137 -14.02 7.45 7.57
CA LEU A 137 -13.79 6.34 6.66
C LEU A 137 -12.35 5.86 6.76
N ALA A 138 -12.11 4.56 6.82
CA ALA A 138 -10.78 3.98 6.97
C ALA A 138 -10.46 2.95 5.88
N PRO A 139 -9.76 3.36 4.81
CA PRO A 139 -9.42 2.46 3.72
C PRO A 139 -8.42 1.39 4.18
N GLY A 140 -8.69 0.15 3.80
CA GLY A 140 -7.78 -0.98 3.92
C GLY A 140 -6.92 -1.19 2.68
N SER A 141 -7.22 -0.54 1.55
CA SER A 141 -6.42 -0.63 0.31
C SER A 141 -6.34 0.66 -0.47
N VAL A 142 -5.41 0.75 -1.42
CA VAL A 142 -5.29 1.94 -2.26
C VAL A 142 -6.51 2.07 -3.17
N GLN A 143 -6.99 0.97 -3.74
CA GLN A 143 -8.24 0.99 -4.50
C GLN A 143 -9.43 1.42 -3.64
N GLU A 144 -9.53 0.90 -2.42
CA GLU A 144 -10.59 1.32 -1.50
C GLU A 144 -10.42 2.78 -1.06
N ALA A 145 -9.19 3.29 -0.92
CA ALA A 145 -8.94 4.70 -0.64
C ALA A 145 -9.47 5.60 -1.75
N VAL A 146 -9.34 5.18 -3.01
CA VAL A 146 -9.95 5.86 -4.17
C VAL A 146 -11.47 5.86 -4.05
N ASP A 147 -12.07 4.69 -3.82
CA ASP A 147 -13.53 4.53 -3.76
C ASP A 147 -14.12 5.34 -2.58
N LEU A 148 -13.52 5.23 -1.39
CA LEU A 148 -13.96 5.95 -0.19
C LEU A 148 -13.71 7.46 -0.29
N THR A 149 -12.72 7.92 -1.05
CA THR A 149 -12.53 9.35 -1.30
C THR A 149 -13.68 9.93 -2.13
N GLN A 150 -14.18 9.19 -3.13
CA GLN A 150 -15.39 9.61 -3.87
C GLN A 150 -16.59 9.72 -2.92
N ASP A 151 -16.80 8.66 -2.14
CA ASP A 151 -17.92 8.60 -1.19
C ASP A 151 -17.81 9.68 -0.12
N ALA A 152 -16.60 10.04 0.33
CA ALA A 152 -16.39 11.10 1.31
C ALA A 152 -16.95 12.45 0.84
N PHE A 153 -16.80 12.81 -0.44
CA PHE A 153 -17.37 14.05 -0.97
C PHE A 153 -18.89 13.99 -1.06
N ASP A 154 -19.46 12.86 -1.45
CA ASP A 154 -20.91 12.70 -1.51
C ASP A 154 -21.55 12.70 -0.12
N ILE A 155 -20.93 12.02 0.86
CA ILE A 155 -21.34 12.06 2.26
C ILE A 155 -21.24 13.49 2.79
N ALA A 156 -20.13 14.18 2.52
CA ALA A 156 -19.93 15.55 2.98
C ALA A 156 -21.04 16.47 2.46
N ASP A 157 -21.31 16.44 1.15
CA ASP A 157 -22.38 17.24 0.54
C ASP A 157 -23.78 16.84 1.04
N ARG A 158 -24.07 15.55 1.19
CA ARG A 158 -25.38 15.03 1.63
C ARG A 158 -25.76 15.55 3.01
N TYR A 159 -24.82 15.52 3.96
CA TYR A 159 -25.10 15.90 5.34
C TYR A 159 -24.63 17.32 5.67
N ARG A 160 -24.01 18.05 4.73
CA ARG A 160 -23.36 19.33 5.01
C ARG A 160 -22.45 19.23 6.23
N ASN A 161 -21.55 18.25 6.20
CA ASN A 161 -20.68 17.93 7.32
C ASN A 161 -19.28 17.58 6.81
N PRO A 162 -18.20 17.93 7.52
CA PRO A 162 -16.89 17.39 7.21
C PRO A 162 -16.85 15.86 7.32
N VAL A 163 -16.04 15.24 6.45
CA VAL A 163 -15.75 13.79 6.46
C VAL A 163 -14.25 13.57 6.55
N ILE A 164 -13.84 12.67 7.44
CA ILE A 164 -12.45 12.23 7.56
C ILE A 164 -12.22 10.97 6.73
N VAL A 165 -11.17 10.98 5.91
CA VAL A 165 -10.53 9.77 5.39
C VAL A 165 -9.28 9.51 6.24
N LEU A 166 -9.36 8.49 7.11
CA LEU A 166 -8.32 8.12 8.05
C LEU A 166 -7.45 6.99 7.48
N GLY A 167 -6.29 7.36 6.94
CA GLY A 167 -5.25 6.43 6.53
C GLY A 167 -4.09 6.41 7.52
N ASP A 168 -3.19 5.45 7.36
CA ASP A 168 -1.90 5.41 8.07
C ASP A 168 -0.74 5.68 7.09
N GLY A 169 0.47 5.92 7.60
CA GLY A 169 1.65 6.13 6.75
C GLY A 169 1.92 4.97 5.77
N LEU A 170 1.42 3.76 6.03
CA LEU A 170 1.65 2.57 5.21
C LEU A 170 0.73 2.63 3.98
N ILE A 171 -0.57 2.91 4.16
CA ILE A 171 -1.49 3.09 3.02
C ILE A 171 -1.08 4.28 2.16
N GLY A 172 -0.62 5.38 2.77
CA GLY A 172 -0.21 6.57 2.02
C GLY A 172 0.99 6.34 1.09
N GLN A 173 1.96 5.52 1.51
CA GLN A 173 3.22 5.28 0.80
C GLN A 173 3.23 4.02 -0.07
N MET A 174 2.42 3.01 0.24
CA MET A 174 2.38 1.77 -0.54
C MET A 174 1.92 2.03 -1.98
N MET A 175 2.43 1.21 -2.92
CA MET A 175 1.99 1.21 -4.31
C MET A 175 1.17 -0.04 -4.62
N GLU A 176 -0.01 0.15 -5.18
CA GLU A 176 -0.86 -0.95 -5.64
C GLU A 176 -1.38 -0.69 -7.06
N PRO A 177 -1.77 -1.74 -7.82
CA PRO A 177 -2.50 -1.57 -9.07
C PRO A 177 -3.90 -1.01 -8.82
N VAL A 178 -4.13 0.24 -9.23
CA VAL A 178 -5.39 0.98 -9.06
C VAL A 178 -6.11 1.12 -10.39
N ASP A 179 -7.41 0.85 -10.40
CA ASP A 179 -8.28 1.07 -11.54
C ASP A 179 -8.98 2.42 -11.43
N MET A 180 -8.29 3.48 -11.85
CA MET A 180 -8.83 4.85 -11.84
C MET A 180 -10.01 5.02 -12.81
N ASP A 181 -10.16 4.12 -13.80
CA ASP A 181 -11.28 4.20 -14.74
C ASP A 181 -12.63 3.87 -14.08
N LYS A 182 -12.63 3.21 -12.91
CA LYS A 182 -13.87 2.94 -12.14
C LYS A 182 -14.53 4.19 -11.59
N VAL A 183 -13.73 5.18 -11.23
CA VAL A 183 -14.20 6.43 -10.63
C VAL A 183 -14.18 7.59 -11.63
N LYS A 184 -13.55 7.38 -12.79
CA LYS A 184 -13.51 8.36 -13.86
C LYS A 184 -14.93 8.66 -14.36
N ASN A 185 -15.28 9.95 -14.39
CA ASN A 185 -16.61 10.41 -14.77
C ASN A 185 -17.75 9.82 -13.91
N ARG A 186 -17.45 9.33 -12.70
CA ARG A 186 -18.48 8.95 -11.73
C ARG A 186 -19.36 10.17 -11.48
N ALA A 187 -20.64 10.05 -11.79
CA ALA A 187 -21.60 11.09 -11.44
C ALA A 187 -21.66 11.22 -9.91
N PRO A 188 -21.79 12.44 -9.35
CA PRO A 188 -22.14 12.61 -7.95
C PRO A 188 -23.41 11.82 -7.62
N ALA A 189 -23.57 11.43 -6.35
CA ALA A 189 -24.77 10.71 -5.92
C ALA A 189 -26.05 11.47 -6.35
N ALA A 190 -27.05 10.73 -6.84
CA ALA A 190 -28.25 11.33 -7.41
C ALA A 190 -29.14 12.04 -6.39
N ASP A 191 -28.95 11.73 -5.10
CA ASP A 191 -29.74 12.24 -3.97
C ASP A 191 -29.10 13.46 -3.29
N LEU A 192 -28.05 14.05 -3.86
CA LEU A 192 -27.39 15.19 -3.24
C LEU A 192 -28.29 16.44 -3.22
N PRO A 193 -28.42 17.11 -2.07
CA PRO A 193 -29.20 18.33 -1.97
C PRO A 193 -28.54 19.48 -2.75
N GLY A 194 -29.36 20.44 -3.20
CA GLY A 194 -28.85 21.71 -3.71
C GLY A 194 -28.09 22.50 -2.64
N LYS A 195 -27.38 23.56 -3.05
CA LYS A 195 -26.57 24.41 -2.16
C LYS A 195 -27.13 25.83 -1.98
N PRO A 196 -28.41 26.02 -1.60
CA PRO A 196 -28.98 27.37 -1.43
C PRO A 196 -28.32 28.14 -0.27
N TRP A 197 -27.72 27.41 0.67
CA TRP A 197 -26.98 27.92 1.82
C TRP A 197 -25.63 28.56 1.46
N ALA A 198 -25.10 28.31 0.25
CA ALA A 198 -23.77 28.74 -0.13
C ALA A 198 -23.67 30.25 -0.32
N ALA A 199 -22.59 30.85 0.20
CA ALA A 199 -22.22 32.24 -0.03
C ALA A 199 -21.51 32.41 -1.37
N ASP A 200 -22.26 32.23 -2.47
CA ASP A 200 -21.78 32.22 -3.86
C ASP A 200 -21.91 33.58 -4.58
N GLY A 201 -22.21 34.65 -3.84
CA GLY A 201 -22.38 36.00 -4.40
C GLY A 201 -23.74 36.27 -5.05
N HIS A 202 -24.74 35.40 -4.86
CA HIS A 202 -26.10 35.68 -5.34
C HIS A 202 -26.69 36.97 -4.77
N ALA A 203 -27.49 37.66 -5.58
CA ALA A 203 -28.31 38.77 -5.11
C ALA A 203 -29.45 38.22 -4.22
N PRO A 204 -29.63 38.71 -2.99
CA PRO A 204 -30.68 38.22 -2.10
C PRO A 204 -32.09 38.45 -2.67
N THR A 205 -32.94 37.43 -2.62
CA THR A 205 -34.39 37.54 -2.89
C THR A 205 -35.20 37.08 -1.68
N ALA A 206 -36.52 37.19 -1.74
CA ALA A 206 -37.39 36.68 -0.67
C ALA A 206 -37.30 35.14 -0.54
N GLU A 207 -37.13 34.44 -1.67
CA GLU A 207 -37.04 32.98 -1.77
C GLU A 207 -35.62 32.45 -1.52
N ARG A 208 -34.60 33.29 -1.76
CA ARG A 208 -33.19 33.00 -1.50
C ARG A 208 -32.55 34.17 -0.74
N PRO A 209 -32.76 34.24 0.59
CA PRO A 209 -32.17 35.29 1.40
C PRO A 209 -30.64 35.18 1.39
N ARG A 210 -29.98 36.27 1.81
CA ARG A 210 -28.53 36.33 1.92
C ARG A 210 -28.00 35.14 2.72
N ALA A 211 -27.11 34.36 2.10
CA ALA A 211 -26.39 33.29 2.79
C ALA A 211 -25.49 33.85 3.90
N ILE A 212 -25.57 33.24 5.08
CA ILE A 212 -24.71 33.51 6.23
C ILE A 212 -24.12 32.17 6.66
N ILE A 213 -22.79 32.07 6.60
CA ILE A 213 -22.05 30.90 7.08
C ILE A 213 -21.47 31.29 8.44
N ASN A 214 -22.08 30.80 9.52
CA ASN A 214 -21.68 31.09 10.89
C ASN A 214 -21.87 29.87 11.79
N SER A 215 -21.14 29.84 12.90
CA SER A 215 -21.28 28.85 13.97
C SER A 215 -21.54 29.51 15.33
N LEU A 216 -21.84 30.82 15.35
CA LEU A 216 -22.07 31.60 16.55
C LEU A 216 -23.57 31.81 16.79
N PHE A 217 -24.05 31.28 17.91
CA PHE A 217 -25.43 31.46 18.39
C PHE A 217 -25.37 32.03 19.82
N ILE A 218 -25.68 33.33 19.96
CA ILE A 218 -25.63 34.02 21.26
C ILE A 218 -26.86 33.68 22.11
N ASP A 219 -28.02 33.51 21.46
CA ASP A 219 -29.24 33.09 22.12
C ASP A 219 -29.16 31.61 22.51
N PRO A 220 -29.30 31.26 23.81
CA PRO A 220 -29.17 29.87 24.26
C PRO A 220 -30.19 28.93 23.62
N GLN A 221 -31.43 29.40 23.40
CA GLN A 221 -32.46 28.57 22.79
C GLN A 221 -32.16 28.27 21.32
N ALA A 222 -31.65 29.26 20.57
CA ALA A 222 -31.18 29.07 19.21
C ALA A 222 -30.02 28.08 19.13
N LEU A 223 -29.05 28.16 20.06
CA LEU A 223 -27.93 27.22 20.11
C LEU A 223 -28.39 25.80 20.47
N GLU A 224 -29.30 25.66 21.44
CA GLU A 224 -29.88 24.35 21.80
C GLU A 224 -30.59 23.73 20.60
N ASN A 225 -31.44 24.48 19.89
CA ASN A 225 -32.13 24.01 18.70
C ASN A 225 -31.14 23.58 17.60
N HIS A 226 -30.04 24.33 17.44
CA HIS A 226 -28.99 23.97 16.51
C HIS A 226 -28.29 22.65 16.90
N ASN A 227 -27.96 22.47 18.19
CA ASN A 227 -27.38 21.22 18.68
C ASN A 227 -28.33 20.01 18.48
N LEU A 228 -29.62 20.18 18.77
CA LEU A 228 -30.62 19.13 18.53
C LEU A 228 -30.73 18.76 17.04
N HIS A 229 -30.68 19.75 16.15
CA HIS A 229 -30.62 19.54 14.70
C HIS A 229 -29.36 18.76 14.29
N LEU A 230 -28.19 19.13 14.84
CA LEU A 230 -26.95 18.40 14.58
C LEU A 230 -27.02 16.95 15.08
N GLN A 231 -27.59 16.69 16.26
CA GLN A 231 -27.78 15.32 16.76
C GLN A 231 -28.67 14.49 15.83
N ALA A 232 -29.80 15.05 15.37
CA ALA A 232 -30.68 14.36 14.43
C ALA A 232 -29.98 14.05 13.09
N LYS A 233 -29.10 14.95 12.61
CA LYS A 233 -28.25 14.69 11.45
C LYS A 233 -27.26 13.54 11.73
N TYR A 234 -26.64 13.50 12.89
CA TYR A 234 -25.70 12.45 13.27
C TYR A 234 -26.38 11.08 13.37
N ASP A 235 -27.61 11.01 13.87
CA ASP A 235 -28.40 9.78 13.90
C ASP A 235 -28.69 9.26 12.48
N GLN A 236 -28.98 10.16 11.53
CA GLN A 236 -29.16 9.79 10.13
C GLN A 236 -27.86 9.28 9.51
N MET A 237 -26.72 9.93 9.79
CA MET A 237 -25.40 9.47 9.36
C MET A 237 -25.08 8.10 9.96
N ALA A 238 -25.40 7.89 11.25
CA ALA A 238 -25.21 6.63 11.96
C ALA A 238 -25.96 5.48 11.30
N ALA A 239 -27.22 5.71 10.91
CA ALA A 239 -28.07 4.71 10.28
C ALA A 239 -27.67 4.36 8.83
N ARG A 240 -27.06 5.30 8.10
CA ARG A 240 -26.86 5.16 6.63
C ARG A 240 -25.41 4.94 6.22
N GLU A 241 -24.45 5.48 6.96
CA GLU A 241 -23.04 5.48 6.58
C GLU A 241 -22.19 4.47 7.36
N CYS A 242 -22.81 3.68 8.25
CA CYS A 242 -22.14 2.59 8.95
C CYS A 242 -21.85 1.43 7.98
N ARG A 243 -20.56 1.17 7.74
CA ARG A 243 -20.09 0.16 6.78
C ARG A 243 -18.99 -0.69 7.40
N TRP A 244 -18.99 -1.98 7.09
CA TRP A 244 -18.00 -2.94 7.56
C TRP A 244 -17.84 -4.10 6.56
N GLN A 245 -16.81 -4.91 6.76
CA GLN A 245 -16.60 -6.16 6.04
C GLN A 245 -16.52 -7.31 7.04
N GLU A 246 -17.12 -8.43 6.66
CA GLU A 246 -17.16 -9.67 7.44
C GLU A 246 -16.44 -10.77 6.65
N GLU A 247 -15.60 -11.55 7.32
CA GLU A 247 -14.98 -12.74 6.76
C GLU A 247 -15.04 -13.88 7.78
N MET A 248 -15.63 -15.01 7.40
CA MET A 248 -15.67 -16.23 8.21
C MET A 248 -16.22 -16.00 9.64
N LEU A 249 -17.28 -15.20 9.80
CA LEU A 249 -17.87 -14.87 11.11
C LEU A 249 -18.94 -15.87 11.58
N ASP A 250 -19.60 -16.58 10.66
CA ASP A 250 -20.78 -17.41 10.96
C ASP A 250 -20.53 -18.48 12.03
N ASP A 251 -19.33 -19.06 12.06
CA ASP A 251 -18.92 -20.11 13.00
C ASP A 251 -17.75 -19.69 13.90
N ALA A 252 -17.37 -18.40 13.91
CA ALA A 252 -16.19 -17.92 14.59
C ALA A 252 -16.33 -17.99 16.13
N GLU A 253 -15.40 -18.69 16.78
CA GLU A 253 -15.20 -18.66 18.23
C GLU A 253 -14.26 -17.52 18.64
N ILE A 254 -13.36 -17.11 17.76
CA ILE A 254 -12.48 -15.94 17.95
C ILE A 254 -12.82 -14.93 16.86
N VAL A 255 -13.23 -13.72 17.25
CA VAL A 255 -13.51 -12.63 16.31
C VAL A 255 -12.37 -11.62 16.37
N LEU A 256 -11.62 -11.51 15.27
CA LEU A 256 -10.65 -10.45 15.09
C LEU A 256 -11.37 -9.15 14.73
N VAL A 257 -10.96 -8.05 15.33
CA VAL A 257 -11.44 -6.70 14.97
C VAL A 257 -10.24 -5.81 14.66
N ALA A 258 -10.14 -5.38 13.41
CA ALA A 258 -9.02 -4.60 12.91
C ALA A 258 -9.50 -3.69 11.78
N TYR A 259 -8.95 -2.48 11.67
CA TYR A 259 -9.29 -1.54 10.59
C TYR A 259 -8.05 -1.12 9.79
N GLY A 260 -8.27 -0.41 8.68
CA GLY A 260 -7.18 0.12 7.86
C GLY A 260 -6.22 -0.97 7.38
N THR A 261 -4.93 -0.68 7.32
CA THR A 261 -3.91 -1.64 6.85
C THR A 261 -3.72 -2.84 7.79
N THR A 262 -3.87 -2.66 9.11
CA THR A 262 -3.77 -3.75 10.10
C THR A 262 -4.77 -4.88 9.84
N SER A 263 -5.93 -4.56 9.25
CA SER A 263 -6.92 -5.57 8.85
C SER A 263 -6.40 -6.59 7.84
N ARG A 264 -5.41 -6.23 7.00
CA ARG A 264 -4.78 -7.16 6.05
C ARG A 264 -3.95 -8.22 6.76
N ILE A 265 -3.27 -7.81 7.81
CA ILE A 265 -2.42 -8.67 8.64
C ILE A 265 -3.33 -9.64 9.39
N ALA A 266 -4.41 -9.11 9.98
CA ALA A 266 -5.46 -9.90 10.61
C ALA A 266 -6.06 -10.94 9.64
N ARG A 267 -6.38 -10.55 8.40
CA ARG A 267 -6.90 -11.45 7.36
C ARG A 267 -5.92 -12.58 7.03
N SER A 268 -4.63 -12.29 6.90
CA SER A 268 -3.60 -13.29 6.64
C SER A 268 -3.45 -14.27 7.81
N ALA A 269 -3.42 -13.77 9.05
CA ALA A 269 -3.36 -14.60 10.25
C ALA A 269 -4.61 -15.49 10.40
N MET A 270 -5.80 -14.91 10.19
CA MET A 270 -7.08 -15.62 10.19
C MET A 270 -7.04 -16.80 9.20
N ARG A 271 -6.56 -16.59 7.97
CA ARG A 271 -6.44 -17.66 6.96
C ARG A 271 -5.47 -18.76 7.38
N LYS A 272 -4.30 -18.41 7.94
CA LYS A 272 -3.33 -19.39 8.47
C LYS A 272 -3.95 -20.24 9.59
N CYS A 273 -4.61 -19.61 10.55
CA CYS A 273 -5.26 -20.30 11.68
C CYS A 273 -6.48 -21.14 11.23
N ARG A 274 -7.29 -20.65 10.29
CA ARG A 274 -8.40 -21.43 9.68
C ARG A 274 -7.89 -22.69 8.98
N GLY A 275 -6.74 -22.62 8.31
CA GLY A 275 -6.08 -23.79 7.71
C GLY A 275 -5.71 -24.89 8.72
N ARG A 276 -5.63 -24.55 10.01
CA ARG A 276 -5.38 -25.48 11.13
C ARG A 276 -6.65 -25.88 11.89
N GLY A 277 -7.83 -25.51 11.37
CA GLY A 277 -9.11 -25.82 12.00
C GLY A 277 -9.51 -24.88 13.15
N ILE A 278 -8.76 -23.80 13.40
CA ILE A 278 -9.13 -22.81 14.42
C ILE A 278 -10.26 -21.94 13.88
N ARG A 279 -11.38 -21.86 14.59
CA ARG A 279 -12.57 -21.10 14.18
C ARG A 279 -12.42 -19.60 14.46
N VAL A 280 -11.59 -18.93 13.66
CA VAL A 280 -11.34 -17.49 13.75
C VAL A 280 -11.97 -16.72 12.58
N GLY A 281 -12.70 -15.65 12.86
CA GLY A 281 -13.27 -14.75 11.85
C GLY A 281 -12.72 -13.34 11.96
N LEU A 282 -12.99 -12.49 10.96
CA LEU A 282 -12.56 -11.09 10.93
C LEU A 282 -13.76 -10.18 10.67
N LEU A 283 -13.91 -9.18 11.54
CA LEU A 283 -14.77 -8.03 11.32
C LEU A 283 -13.90 -6.79 11.12
N ARG A 284 -14.01 -6.16 9.95
CA ARG A 284 -13.28 -4.94 9.61
C ARG A 284 -14.24 -3.75 9.51
N PRO A 285 -14.18 -2.79 10.44
CA PRO A 285 -14.85 -1.51 10.26
C PRO A 285 -14.28 -0.79 9.01
N VAL A 286 -15.16 -0.40 8.09
CA VAL A 286 -14.84 0.50 6.97
C VAL A 286 -15.13 1.94 7.38
N THR A 287 -16.22 2.12 8.14
CA THR A 287 -16.55 3.36 8.84
C THR A 287 -16.19 3.18 10.31
N LEU A 288 -15.36 4.08 10.85
CA LEU A 288 -14.91 4.04 12.26
C LEU A 288 -15.85 4.83 13.17
N TRP A 289 -16.44 5.91 12.66
CA TRP A 289 -17.61 6.53 13.23
C TRP A 289 -18.59 6.86 12.09
N PRO A 290 -19.85 6.44 12.15
CA PRO A 290 -20.44 5.51 13.14
C PRO A 290 -19.80 4.11 13.16
N PHE A 291 -19.55 3.57 14.34
CA PHE A 291 -18.93 2.26 14.53
C PHE A 291 -19.93 1.11 14.32
N PRO A 292 -19.55 -0.03 13.71
CA PRO A 292 -20.47 -1.13 13.38
C PRO A 292 -20.79 -2.04 14.57
N GLU A 293 -21.41 -1.49 15.61
CA GLU A 293 -21.78 -2.23 16.83
C GLU A 293 -22.71 -3.41 16.55
N ALA A 294 -23.70 -3.22 15.68
CA ALA A 294 -24.68 -4.25 15.33
C ALA A 294 -24.03 -5.50 14.71
N ALA A 295 -22.92 -5.32 13.98
CA ALA A 295 -22.19 -6.42 13.36
C ALA A 295 -21.46 -7.27 14.41
N LEU A 296 -20.84 -6.63 15.40
CA LEU A 296 -20.23 -7.34 16.53
C LEU A 296 -21.28 -8.07 17.37
N ARG A 297 -22.41 -7.43 17.67
CA ARG A 297 -23.48 -8.04 18.48
C ARG A 297 -24.03 -9.34 17.87
N LYS A 298 -24.10 -9.44 16.54
CA LYS A 298 -24.51 -10.68 15.84
C LYS A 298 -23.61 -11.87 16.13
N THR A 299 -22.33 -11.63 16.49
CA THR A 299 -21.36 -12.69 16.75
C THR A 299 -21.37 -13.20 18.19
N LEU A 300 -22.10 -12.55 19.12
CA LEU A 300 -22.07 -12.87 20.55
C LEU A 300 -22.52 -14.31 20.87
N SER A 301 -23.39 -14.89 20.03
CA SER A 301 -23.86 -16.27 20.21
C SER A 301 -22.81 -17.33 19.91
N THR A 302 -21.82 -17.03 19.05
CA THR A 302 -20.78 -17.97 18.60
C THR A 302 -19.41 -17.64 19.18
N ALA A 303 -19.09 -16.35 19.28
CA ALA A 303 -17.82 -15.87 19.77
C ALA A 303 -17.61 -16.21 21.26
N GLN A 304 -16.40 -16.66 21.56
CA GLN A 304 -15.87 -16.85 22.91
C GLN A 304 -14.86 -15.75 23.25
N HIS A 305 -14.15 -15.24 22.23
CA HIS A 305 -13.14 -14.20 22.37
C HIS A 305 -13.24 -13.16 21.26
N TYR A 306 -13.02 -11.90 21.62
CA TYR A 306 -12.73 -10.84 20.66
C TYR A 306 -11.26 -10.45 20.77
N LEU A 307 -10.56 -10.29 19.65
CA LEU A 307 -9.18 -9.82 19.62
C LEU A 307 -9.07 -8.58 18.73
N THR A 308 -8.87 -7.44 19.38
CA THR A 308 -8.64 -6.15 18.73
C THR A 308 -7.17 -5.98 18.34
N LEU A 309 -6.92 -5.60 17.08
CA LEU A 309 -5.58 -5.43 16.50
C LEU A 309 -5.39 -4.01 15.99
N GLU A 310 -4.37 -3.31 16.50
CA GLU A 310 -4.10 -1.92 16.15
C GLU A 310 -2.59 -1.58 16.09
N MET A 311 -2.22 -0.59 15.27
CA MET A 311 -0.94 0.12 15.37
C MET A 311 -1.02 1.29 16.38
N SER A 312 -1.63 1.04 17.54
CA SER A 312 -1.90 1.99 18.61
C SER A 312 -1.82 1.26 19.96
N MET A 313 -2.12 1.94 21.08
CA MET A 313 -2.30 1.32 22.41
C MET A 313 -3.75 0.91 22.70
N GLY A 314 -4.55 0.65 21.66
CA GLY A 314 -5.89 0.10 21.80
C GLY A 314 -6.98 1.15 21.93
N GLN A 315 -7.08 2.04 20.94
CA GLN A 315 -8.10 3.10 20.94
C GLN A 315 -9.46 2.61 20.42
N MET A 316 -9.48 1.72 19.43
CA MET A 316 -10.73 1.11 18.95
C MET A 316 -11.28 0.08 19.95
N VAL A 317 -10.44 -0.44 20.85
CA VAL A 317 -10.82 -1.41 21.89
C VAL A 317 -12.03 -0.92 22.70
N ASP A 318 -12.13 0.37 22.98
CA ASP A 318 -13.25 0.94 23.73
C ASP A 318 -14.58 0.74 23.00
N ASP A 319 -14.64 0.99 21.69
CA ASP A 319 -15.85 0.77 20.89
C ASP A 319 -16.20 -0.72 20.78
N VAL A 320 -15.19 -1.61 20.71
CA VAL A 320 -15.43 -3.06 20.73
C VAL A 320 -15.98 -3.51 22.08
N ARG A 321 -15.41 -3.02 23.19
CA ARG A 321 -15.91 -3.32 24.54
C ARG A 321 -17.34 -2.84 24.74
N LEU A 322 -17.66 -1.63 24.28
CA LEU A 322 -19.02 -1.07 24.32
C LEU A 322 -19.99 -1.90 23.48
N ALA A 323 -19.60 -2.31 22.27
CA ALA A 323 -20.43 -3.15 21.40
C ALA A 323 -20.70 -4.54 22.00
N VAL A 324 -19.69 -5.15 22.63
CA VAL A 324 -19.77 -6.46 23.28
C VAL A 324 -20.51 -6.42 24.62
N GLY A 325 -20.60 -5.25 25.26
CA GLY A 325 -21.37 -5.07 26.49
C GLY A 325 -20.89 -5.89 27.70
N GLY A 326 -19.63 -6.36 27.67
CA GLY A 326 -19.07 -7.22 28.71
C GLY A 326 -19.51 -8.69 28.66
N GLU A 327 -20.29 -9.11 27.67
CA GLU A 327 -20.79 -10.48 27.56
C GLU A 327 -19.68 -11.50 27.25
N LYS A 328 -18.62 -11.06 26.58
CA LYS A 328 -17.45 -11.87 26.19
C LYS A 328 -16.16 -11.11 26.45
N PRO A 329 -15.03 -11.80 26.72
CA PRO A 329 -13.74 -11.16 26.89
C PRO A 329 -13.26 -10.49 25.58
N VAL A 330 -12.81 -9.24 25.71
CA VAL A 330 -12.18 -8.46 24.65
C VAL A 330 -10.69 -8.31 24.96
N HIS A 331 -9.87 -8.93 24.12
CA HIS A 331 -8.41 -8.93 24.19
C HIS A 331 -7.83 -7.91 23.23
N PHE A 332 -6.61 -7.47 23.50
CA PHE A 332 -5.92 -6.49 22.69
C PHE A 332 -4.51 -6.95 22.37
N TYR A 333 -4.12 -6.79 21.11
CA TYR A 333 -2.73 -6.85 20.68
C TYR A 333 -2.45 -5.66 19.77
N GLY A 334 -1.41 -4.90 20.07
CA GLY A 334 -1.02 -3.77 19.25
C GLY A 334 0.45 -3.46 19.35
N ARG A 335 0.91 -2.70 18.35
CA ARG A 335 2.29 -2.24 18.20
C ARG A 335 2.26 -0.71 18.03
N THR A 336 3.30 -0.02 18.44
CA THR A 336 3.30 1.46 18.49
C THR A 336 4.60 2.06 17.95
N GLY A 337 4.64 3.38 17.84
CA GLY A 337 5.87 4.11 17.50
C GLY A 337 6.39 3.83 16.08
N GLY A 338 5.55 3.30 15.20
CA GLY A 338 5.96 2.90 13.85
C GLY A 338 6.08 1.40 13.62
N MET A 339 6.00 0.60 14.68
CA MET A 339 6.09 -0.86 14.57
C MET A 339 4.77 -1.42 14.03
N VAL A 340 4.87 -2.29 13.03
CA VAL A 340 3.74 -2.98 12.42
C VAL A 340 3.63 -4.40 13.00
N PRO A 341 2.44 -4.88 13.40
CA PRO A 341 2.24 -6.28 13.78
C PRO A 341 2.65 -7.25 12.68
N THR A 342 3.33 -8.35 13.01
CA THR A 342 3.58 -9.41 12.02
C THR A 342 2.40 -10.38 11.93
N VAL A 343 2.33 -11.16 10.85
CA VAL A 343 1.33 -12.25 10.77
C VAL A 343 1.61 -13.30 11.86
N GLY A 344 2.89 -13.61 12.13
CA GLY A 344 3.30 -14.54 13.17
C GLY A 344 2.83 -14.10 14.55
N ASP A 345 3.01 -12.82 14.89
CA ASP A 345 2.55 -12.26 16.17
C ASP A 345 1.05 -12.49 16.37
N VAL A 346 0.25 -12.18 15.33
CA VAL A 346 -1.21 -12.29 15.40
C VAL A 346 -1.63 -13.76 15.47
N VAL A 347 -0.97 -14.65 14.72
CA VAL A 347 -1.19 -16.10 14.81
C VAL A 347 -0.92 -16.60 16.24
N ALA A 348 0.19 -16.20 16.86
CA ALA A 348 0.51 -16.58 18.24
C ALA A 348 -0.56 -16.11 19.24
N GLN A 349 -1.11 -14.90 19.06
CA GLN A 349 -2.23 -14.44 19.90
C GLN A 349 -3.51 -15.27 19.68
N ILE A 350 -3.83 -15.63 18.42
CA ILE A 350 -4.99 -16.47 18.11
C ILE A 350 -4.82 -17.87 18.71
N GLU A 351 -3.65 -18.48 18.58
CA GLU A 351 -3.34 -19.80 19.12
C GLU A 351 -3.45 -19.85 20.64
N LYS A 352 -2.91 -18.82 21.29
CA LYS A 352 -3.01 -18.64 22.75
C LYS A 352 -4.46 -18.60 23.20
N LEU A 353 -5.33 -17.88 22.48
CA LEU A 353 -6.76 -17.80 22.79
C LEU A 353 -7.51 -19.10 22.46
N ALA A 354 -7.11 -19.80 21.41
CA ALA A 354 -7.69 -21.08 21.03
C ALA A 354 -7.24 -22.25 21.94
N GLY A 355 -6.23 -22.04 22.80
CA GLY A 355 -5.68 -23.10 23.66
C GLY A 355 -4.92 -24.18 22.88
N VAL A 356 -4.39 -23.86 21.71
CA VAL A 356 -3.61 -24.80 20.88
C VAL A 356 -2.11 -24.54 21.04
N ALA A 357 -1.30 -25.59 20.88
CA ALA A 357 0.15 -25.46 20.92
C ALA A 357 0.63 -24.47 19.84
N PRO A 358 1.60 -23.59 20.16
CA PRO A 358 2.25 -22.74 19.18
C PRO A 358 2.80 -23.56 18.02
N LEU A 359 2.87 -22.95 16.83
CA LEU A 359 3.64 -23.54 15.74
C LEU A 359 5.11 -23.70 16.18
N ASP A 360 5.67 -24.91 16.02
CA ASP A 360 7.10 -25.14 16.24
C ASP A 360 7.89 -24.32 15.19
N ASP A 361 8.61 -23.31 15.67
CA ASP A 361 9.38 -22.35 14.87
C ASP A 361 10.46 -23.02 14.01
N ASP A 362 10.87 -24.25 14.36
CA ASP A 362 11.85 -25.06 13.61
C ASP A 362 11.26 -25.83 12.42
N SER A 363 9.94 -26.02 12.35
CA SER A 363 9.29 -26.54 11.14
C SER A 363 9.08 -25.46 10.09
N CYS A 364 9.29 -24.20 10.47
CA CYS A 364 9.17 -23.05 9.60
C CYS A 364 10.47 -22.68 8.92
N LEU A 365 11.65 -23.17 9.31
CA LEU A 365 12.84 -23.07 8.48
C LEU A 365 12.70 -23.97 7.24
N PHE A 366 12.07 -23.45 6.20
CA PHE A 366 12.37 -23.80 4.81
C PHE A 366 13.88 -24.00 4.73
N ASP A 367 14.27 -25.20 4.33
CA ASP A 367 15.65 -25.58 4.11
C ASP A 367 16.17 -24.75 2.93
N PHE A 368 16.47 -23.49 3.19
CA PHE A 368 16.93 -22.51 2.22
C PHE A 368 18.26 -22.97 1.62
N SER A 369 19.06 -23.72 2.37
CA SER A 369 20.24 -24.41 1.88
C SER A 369 19.88 -25.41 0.78
N LYS A 370 18.90 -26.28 1.02
CA LYS A 370 18.43 -27.26 0.03
C LYS A 370 17.67 -26.64 -1.13
N ALA A 371 16.91 -25.56 -0.91
CA ALA A 371 16.23 -24.82 -1.97
C ALA A 371 17.22 -24.06 -2.87
N MET A 372 18.28 -23.49 -2.28
CA MET A 372 19.38 -22.86 -3.01
C MET A 372 20.29 -23.89 -3.68
N GLU A 373 20.54 -25.05 -3.07
CA GLU A 373 21.26 -26.17 -3.70
C GLU A 373 20.46 -26.79 -4.85
N ASP A 374 19.14 -26.95 -4.72
CA ASP A 374 18.27 -27.43 -5.80
C ASP A 374 18.12 -26.39 -6.92
N ALA A 375 18.13 -25.09 -6.58
CA ALA A 375 18.15 -23.99 -7.56
C ALA A 375 19.50 -23.91 -8.28
N ALA A 376 20.62 -24.03 -7.56
CA ALA A 376 21.96 -24.09 -8.11
C ALA A 376 22.15 -25.31 -9.01
N ARG A 377 21.70 -26.50 -8.58
CA ARG A 377 21.73 -27.72 -9.39
C ARG A 377 20.91 -27.59 -10.68
N LYS A 378 19.71 -27.00 -10.61
CA LYS A 378 18.89 -26.71 -11.80
C LYS A 378 19.51 -25.67 -12.72
N LEU A 379 20.15 -24.64 -12.17
CA LEU A 379 20.90 -23.64 -12.95
C LEU A 379 22.08 -24.29 -13.67
N ASP A 380 22.79 -25.21 -13.00
CA ASP A 380 23.92 -25.94 -13.57
C ASP A 380 23.47 -26.95 -14.65
N GLU A 381 22.33 -27.61 -14.45
CA GLU A 381 21.67 -28.46 -15.47
C GLU A 381 21.28 -27.65 -16.72
N VAL A 382 20.68 -26.47 -16.54
CA VAL A 382 20.28 -25.56 -17.63
C VAL A 382 21.50 -24.96 -18.31
N ALA A 383 22.53 -24.56 -17.57
CA ALA A 383 23.80 -24.07 -18.12
C ALA A 383 24.50 -25.15 -18.96
N GLY A 384 24.47 -26.40 -18.49
CA GLY A 384 24.96 -27.56 -19.24
C GLY A 384 24.15 -27.86 -20.50
N GLU A 385 22.84 -27.65 -20.49
CA GLU A 385 21.98 -27.83 -21.68
C GLU A 385 22.16 -26.72 -22.71
N VAL A 386 22.33 -25.47 -22.26
CA VAL A 386 22.65 -24.32 -23.10
C VAL A 386 24.06 -24.47 -23.71
N GLY A 387 25.05 -24.87 -22.91
CA GLY A 387 26.40 -25.17 -23.40
C GLY A 387 26.41 -26.24 -24.49
N ARG A 388 25.65 -27.34 -24.31
CA ARG A 388 25.51 -28.39 -25.34
C ARG A 388 24.88 -27.87 -26.64
N LYS A 389 23.85 -27.02 -26.55
CA LYS A 389 23.19 -26.43 -27.73
C LYS A 389 24.10 -25.42 -28.45
N LEU A 390 24.93 -24.70 -27.72
CA LEU A 390 25.94 -23.80 -28.28
C LEU A 390 27.08 -24.56 -28.96
N ASP A 391 27.55 -25.67 -28.37
CA ASP A 391 28.54 -26.56 -29.00
C ASP A 391 28.00 -27.21 -30.29
N GLU A 392 26.72 -27.63 -30.30
CA GLU A 392 26.07 -28.14 -31.51
C GLU A 392 25.90 -27.07 -32.59
N ALA A 393 25.60 -25.82 -32.19
CA ALA A 393 25.53 -24.69 -33.10
C ALA A 393 26.93 -24.35 -33.66
N GLY A 394 27.97 -24.35 -32.81
CA GLY A 394 29.37 -24.14 -33.20
C GLY A 394 29.87 -25.20 -34.19
N LYS A 395 29.55 -26.49 -33.96
CA LYS A 395 29.88 -27.59 -34.89
C LYS A 395 29.14 -27.45 -36.23
N LYS A 396 27.90 -26.97 -36.24
CA LYS A 396 27.13 -26.70 -37.48
C LYS A 396 27.66 -25.50 -38.25
N VAL A 397 28.15 -24.47 -37.54
CA VAL A 397 28.83 -23.31 -38.13
C VAL A 397 30.17 -23.74 -38.75
N GLN A 398 30.93 -24.59 -38.08
CA GLN A 398 32.22 -25.11 -38.56
C GLN A 398 32.07 -26.07 -39.76
N GLN A 399 30.96 -26.81 -39.86
CA GLN A 399 30.63 -27.69 -40.98
C GLN A 399 30.08 -26.94 -42.22
N GLY A 400 29.81 -25.64 -42.13
CA GLY A 400 29.08 -24.87 -43.15
C GLY A 400 29.90 -23.81 -43.90
N VAL A 401 31.23 -23.90 -43.92
CA VAL A 401 32.06 -22.98 -44.72
C VAL A 401 32.12 -23.46 -46.17
N ASN A 402 31.12 -23.04 -46.97
CA ASN A 402 31.11 -22.80 -48.42
C ASN A 402 29.72 -23.00 -49.07
N ASN A 403 28.66 -22.39 -48.53
CA ASN A 403 27.35 -22.39 -49.20
C ASN A 403 26.55 -21.08 -48.92
N PRO A 404 25.99 -20.41 -49.95
CA PRO A 404 25.14 -19.23 -49.80
C PRO A 404 23.92 -19.38 -48.87
N GLU A 405 23.41 -20.59 -48.60
CA GLU A 405 22.37 -20.85 -47.57
C GLU A 405 22.83 -20.58 -46.11
N PHE A 406 24.14 -20.41 -45.89
CA PHE A 406 24.72 -20.25 -44.56
C PHE A 406 24.48 -18.86 -43.96
N LYS A 407 24.31 -17.82 -44.79
CA LYS A 407 24.03 -16.46 -44.33
C LYS A 407 22.70 -16.35 -43.60
N GLU A 408 21.68 -17.09 -44.02
CA GLU A 408 20.36 -17.05 -43.39
C GLU A 408 20.34 -17.81 -42.06
N LYS A 409 21.02 -18.98 -41.99
CA LYS A 409 21.12 -19.80 -40.76
C LYS A 409 22.08 -19.24 -39.70
N ALA A 410 23.14 -18.53 -40.11
CA ALA A 410 24.07 -17.88 -39.18
C ALA A 410 23.46 -16.63 -38.52
N GLN A 411 22.67 -15.88 -39.27
CA GLN A 411 21.81 -14.79 -38.78
C GLN A 411 20.83 -15.36 -37.73
N GLU A 412 20.13 -16.46 -38.07
CA GLU A 412 19.20 -17.15 -37.17
C GLU A 412 19.83 -17.70 -35.88
N ALA A 413 21.13 -17.95 -35.86
CA ALA A 413 21.88 -18.42 -34.68
C ALA A 413 22.42 -17.26 -33.83
N ALA A 414 22.93 -16.20 -34.46
CA ALA A 414 23.42 -14.98 -33.78
C ALA A 414 22.28 -14.24 -33.04
N ASP A 415 21.09 -14.23 -33.63
CA ASP A 415 19.88 -13.66 -33.05
C ASP A 415 19.37 -14.43 -31.82
N LYS A 416 19.66 -15.73 -31.75
CA LYS A 416 19.33 -16.58 -30.59
C LYS A 416 20.31 -16.38 -29.42
N ILE A 417 21.54 -15.98 -29.70
CA ILE A 417 22.62 -15.82 -28.71
C ILE A 417 22.56 -14.41 -28.08
N ASN A 418 22.36 -13.36 -28.87
CA ASN A 418 22.32 -11.98 -28.35
C ASN A 418 21.06 -11.72 -27.50
N ALA A 419 19.90 -12.31 -27.88
CA ALA A 419 18.68 -12.25 -27.06
C ALA A 419 18.78 -13.06 -25.74
N ALA A 420 19.74 -13.98 -25.63
CA ALA A 420 20.02 -14.74 -24.41
C ALA A 420 20.98 -13.97 -23.47
N ALA A 421 21.98 -13.27 -24.03
CA ALA A 421 22.96 -12.49 -23.27
C ALA A 421 22.34 -11.23 -22.62
N ASP A 422 21.53 -10.46 -23.34
CA ASP A 422 20.92 -9.22 -22.81
C ASP A 422 19.89 -9.50 -21.70
N LYS A 423 19.19 -10.64 -21.81
CA LYS A 423 18.18 -11.09 -20.83
C LYS A 423 18.81 -11.74 -19.59
N LEU A 424 20.04 -12.23 -19.71
CA LEU A 424 20.86 -12.71 -18.59
C LEU A 424 21.46 -11.52 -17.82
N GLY A 425 21.98 -10.52 -18.54
CA GLY A 425 22.49 -9.27 -17.96
C GLY A 425 21.44 -8.54 -17.12
N GLN A 426 20.23 -8.31 -17.66
CA GLN A 426 19.15 -7.65 -16.91
C GLN A 426 18.65 -8.45 -15.70
N LYS A 427 18.73 -9.79 -15.74
CA LYS A 427 18.35 -10.65 -14.60
C LYS A 427 19.43 -10.73 -13.53
N LEU A 428 20.71 -10.67 -13.90
CA LEU A 428 21.84 -10.56 -12.98
C LEU A 428 21.87 -9.18 -12.32
N ASP A 429 21.56 -8.11 -13.07
CA ASP A 429 21.41 -6.77 -12.53
C ASP A 429 20.22 -6.68 -11.57
N GLU A 430 19.05 -7.25 -11.91
CA GLU A 430 17.90 -7.26 -10.99
C GLU A 430 18.09 -8.17 -9.76
N ALA A 431 18.84 -9.27 -9.89
CA ALA A 431 19.19 -10.14 -8.77
C ALA A 431 20.24 -9.48 -7.87
N GLY A 432 21.27 -8.86 -8.45
CA GLY A 432 22.29 -8.08 -7.75
C GLY A 432 21.69 -6.87 -7.03
N GLN A 433 20.73 -6.17 -7.63
CA GLN A 433 20.01 -5.06 -6.99
C GLN A 433 19.18 -5.54 -5.78
N LYS A 434 18.47 -6.67 -5.90
CA LYS A 434 17.66 -7.24 -4.81
C LYS A 434 18.51 -7.85 -3.70
N LEU A 435 19.68 -8.40 -4.04
CA LEU A 435 20.67 -8.90 -3.07
C LEU A 435 21.34 -7.75 -2.33
N HIS A 436 21.72 -6.68 -3.06
CA HIS A 436 22.26 -5.43 -2.50
C HIS A 436 21.26 -4.73 -1.57
N ASP A 437 19.96 -4.75 -1.89
CA ASP A 437 18.89 -4.21 -1.06
C ASP A 437 18.64 -5.05 0.21
N ALA A 438 18.85 -6.37 0.14
CA ALA A 438 18.74 -7.28 1.30
C ALA A 438 19.98 -7.25 2.22
N LEU A 439 21.18 -7.08 1.65
CA LEU A 439 22.47 -6.99 2.34
C LEU A 439 22.69 -5.68 3.12
N ASN A 440 21.88 -4.65 2.87
CA ASN A 440 21.96 -3.35 3.55
C ASN A 440 21.11 -3.25 4.83
N SER A 441 20.58 -4.36 5.36
CA SER A 441 20.06 -4.42 6.74
C SER A 441 21.20 -4.78 7.72
N PRO A 442 21.36 -4.12 8.89
CA PRO A 442 22.56 -4.17 9.73
C PRO A 442 22.97 -5.54 10.34
N GLU A 443 22.27 -6.64 10.07
CA GLU A 443 22.37 -7.90 10.81
C GLU A 443 22.83 -9.13 9.99
N LEU A 444 23.17 -9.00 8.70
CA LEU A 444 23.45 -10.18 7.84
C LEU A 444 24.67 -10.04 6.89
N ARG A 445 25.64 -9.16 7.18
CA ARG A 445 26.72 -8.82 6.23
C ARG A 445 27.70 -9.97 5.91
N GLU A 446 28.11 -10.78 6.88
CA GLU A 446 29.30 -11.66 6.71
C GLU A 446 29.02 -12.99 5.98
N LYS A 447 27.81 -13.57 6.08
CA LYS A 447 27.46 -14.86 5.41
C LYS A 447 26.83 -14.69 4.03
N ALA A 448 26.23 -13.53 3.78
CA ALA A 448 25.59 -13.23 2.51
C ALA A 448 26.58 -12.63 1.50
N GLU A 449 27.70 -12.05 1.95
CA GLU A 449 28.88 -11.78 1.10
C GLU A 449 29.45 -13.07 0.49
N ASP A 450 29.69 -14.13 1.28
CA ASP A 450 30.25 -15.39 0.76
C ASP A 450 29.30 -16.13 -0.22
N ALA A 451 27.98 -15.92 -0.08
CA ALA A 451 26.97 -16.45 -1.02
C ALA A 451 26.81 -15.57 -2.27
N ALA A 452 26.87 -14.24 -2.12
CA ALA A 452 26.92 -13.30 -3.22
C ALA A 452 28.17 -13.53 -4.08
N ASP A 453 29.33 -13.70 -3.43
CA ASP A 453 30.61 -13.98 -4.07
C ASP A 453 30.59 -15.31 -4.84
N ARG A 454 29.86 -16.33 -4.36
CA ARG A 454 29.68 -17.59 -5.09
C ARG A 454 28.74 -17.45 -6.29
N VAL A 455 27.67 -16.66 -6.17
CA VAL A 455 26.76 -16.35 -7.27
C VAL A 455 27.46 -15.48 -8.32
N ASP A 456 28.25 -14.49 -7.89
CA ASP A 456 29.08 -13.66 -8.75
C ASP A 456 30.20 -14.47 -9.41
N ALA A 457 30.85 -15.39 -8.69
CA ALA A 457 31.84 -16.30 -9.28
C ALA A 457 31.20 -17.24 -10.32
N ALA A 458 29.98 -17.73 -10.07
CA ALA A 458 29.24 -18.55 -11.04
C ALA A 458 28.79 -17.71 -12.26
N ALA A 459 28.34 -16.47 -12.05
CA ALA A 459 27.98 -15.54 -13.11
C ALA A 459 29.21 -15.10 -13.94
N GLN A 460 30.35 -14.87 -13.30
CA GLN A 460 31.64 -14.61 -13.96
C GLN A 460 32.13 -15.82 -14.74
N THR A 461 31.94 -17.03 -14.23
CA THR A 461 32.27 -18.27 -14.96
C THR A 461 31.38 -18.46 -16.18
N ALA A 462 30.08 -18.16 -16.06
CA ALA A 462 29.16 -18.15 -17.20
C ALA A 462 29.49 -17.05 -18.21
N GLY A 463 29.86 -15.85 -17.74
CA GLY A 463 30.33 -14.74 -18.55
C GLY A 463 31.63 -15.05 -19.29
N GLN A 464 32.63 -15.65 -18.62
CA GLN A 464 33.87 -16.10 -19.25
C GLN A 464 33.61 -17.15 -20.33
N LYS A 465 32.71 -18.11 -20.10
CA LYS A 465 32.34 -19.11 -21.13
C LYS A 465 31.59 -18.49 -22.31
N LEU A 466 30.79 -17.45 -22.07
CA LEU A 466 30.12 -16.67 -23.13
C LEU A 466 31.12 -15.80 -23.90
N ASP A 467 32.12 -15.22 -23.25
CA ASP A 467 33.20 -14.43 -23.86
C ASP A 467 34.16 -15.32 -24.67
N GLU A 468 34.49 -16.51 -24.18
CA GLU A 468 35.29 -17.50 -24.93
C GLU A 468 34.54 -18.00 -26.17
N ALA A 469 33.23 -18.27 -26.05
CA ALA A 469 32.38 -18.60 -27.18
C ALA A 469 32.23 -17.41 -28.16
N GLY A 470 32.12 -16.20 -27.63
CA GLY A 470 32.07 -14.95 -28.40
C GLY A 470 33.38 -14.69 -29.16
N LYS A 471 34.54 -14.92 -28.55
CA LYS A 471 35.86 -14.87 -29.20
C LYS A 471 36.02 -15.94 -30.27
N ALA A 472 35.60 -17.17 -30.00
CA ALA A 472 35.65 -18.24 -31.01
C ALA A 472 34.79 -17.91 -32.24
N ILE A 473 33.63 -17.27 -32.03
CA ILE A 473 32.77 -16.76 -33.12
C ILE A 473 33.44 -15.55 -33.80
N HIS A 474 33.97 -14.60 -33.04
CA HIS A 474 34.65 -13.40 -33.58
C HIS A 474 35.88 -13.77 -34.42
N ASP A 475 36.74 -14.67 -33.96
CA ASP A 475 37.93 -15.13 -34.67
C ASP A 475 37.57 -15.92 -35.94
N ALA A 476 36.48 -16.70 -35.91
CA ALA A 476 35.93 -17.35 -37.10
C ALA A 476 35.39 -16.35 -38.14
N PHE A 477 34.95 -15.16 -37.72
CA PHE A 477 34.45 -14.08 -38.59
C PHE A 477 35.50 -13.01 -38.97
N THR A 478 36.62 -12.91 -38.25
CA THR A 478 37.67 -11.88 -38.46
C THR A 478 39.00 -12.43 -38.98
N GLY A 479 39.09 -13.75 -39.19
CA GLY A 479 40.24 -14.41 -39.81
C GLY A 479 40.66 -13.78 -41.16
N PRO A 480 41.95 -13.90 -41.52
CA PRO A 480 42.57 -13.15 -42.64
C PRO A 480 41.90 -13.35 -44.01
N GLU A 481 41.09 -14.40 -44.19
CA GLU A 481 40.35 -14.66 -45.44
C GLU A 481 39.15 -13.71 -45.67
N LEU A 482 38.60 -13.06 -44.63
CA LEU A 482 37.42 -12.17 -44.74
C LEU A 482 37.79 -10.67 -44.83
N ARG A 483 38.99 -10.28 -44.41
CA ARG A 483 39.48 -8.88 -44.48
C ARG A 483 39.61 -8.35 -45.92
N GLN A 484 39.69 -9.23 -46.92
CA GLN A 484 39.83 -8.81 -48.32
C GLN A 484 38.50 -8.48 -49.01
N LYS A 485 37.34 -8.75 -48.38
CA LYS A 485 36.00 -8.56 -49.00
C LYS A 485 35.09 -7.58 -48.25
N ALA A 486 35.55 -6.95 -47.17
CA ALA A 486 34.76 -6.01 -46.36
C ALA A 486 35.03 -4.52 -46.66
N GLN A 487 35.57 -4.19 -47.84
CA GLN A 487 35.55 -2.83 -48.39
C GLN A 487 34.56 -2.78 -49.56
N GLU A 488 33.27 -2.76 -49.24
CA GLU A 488 32.24 -1.97 -49.94
C GLU A 488 30.85 -2.29 -49.35
N ILE A 489 30.44 -1.40 -48.46
CA ILE A 489 29.05 -0.96 -48.27
C ILE A 489 28.11 -1.93 -47.56
N GLY A 490 27.91 -1.62 -46.28
CA GLY A 490 26.69 -1.96 -45.56
C GLY A 490 25.53 -1.02 -45.88
N LYS A 491 24.31 -1.56 -45.80
CA LYS A 491 23.13 -0.87 -45.22
C LYS A 491 21.94 -1.79 -44.87
N GLN A 492 22.15 -3.07 -44.55
CA GLN A 492 21.04 -4.02 -44.27
C GLN A 492 21.25 -4.95 -43.06
N ALA A 493 22.13 -4.57 -42.12
CA ALA A 493 22.34 -5.34 -40.89
C ALA A 493 21.43 -4.89 -39.71
N GLY A 494 20.61 -3.85 -39.89
CA GLY A 494 19.82 -3.25 -38.81
C GLY A 494 18.44 -3.87 -38.55
N ASP A 495 17.78 -4.43 -39.58
CA ASP A 495 16.38 -4.87 -39.47
C ASP A 495 16.21 -6.31 -38.97
N PHE A 496 17.31 -7.06 -38.87
CA PHE A 496 17.29 -8.45 -38.43
C PHE A 496 17.32 -8.55 -36.89
N ALA A 497 18.15 -7.72 -36.24
CA ALA A 497 18.24 -7.61 -34.78
C ALA A 497 16.91 -7.27 -34.07
N ALA A 498 15.95 -6.66 -34.78
CA ALA A 498 14.66 -6.27 -34.24
C ALA A 498 13.60 -7.40 -34.25
N ARG A 499 13.75 -8.43 -35.10
CA ARG A 499 12.69 -9.44 -35.33
C ARG A 499 12.86 -10.72 -34.52
N ALA A 500 14.08 -11.10 -34.13
CA ALA A 500 14.28 -12.19 -33.18
C ALA A 500 13.79 -11.90 -31.75
N ALA A 501 13.65 -10.60 -31.41
CA ALA A 501 13.10 -10.15 -30.13
C ALA A 501 11.64 -10.58 -29.89
N GLN A 502 10.83 -10.80 -30.95
CA GLN A 502 9.41 -11.15 -30.82
C GLN A 502 9.14 -12.65 -30.61
N GLY A 503 10.00 -13.54 -31.12
CA GLY A 503 9.76 -15.00 -31.08
C GLY A 503 10.02 -15.66 -29.73
N VAL A 504 10.99 -15.13 -28.96
CA VAL A 504 11.32 -15.59 -27.60
C VAL A 504 10.21 -15.21 -26.60
N SER A 505 9.35 -14.25 -26.93
CA SER A 505 8.25 -13.80 -26.08
C SER A 505 7.29 -14.93 -25.71
N ARG A 506 6.96 -15.83 -26.64
CA ARG A 506 5.95 -16.89 -26.40
C ARG A 506 6.48 -18.15 -25.73
N GLY A 507 7.75 -18.48 -25.93
CA GLY A 507 8.38 -19.61 -25.23
C GLY A 507 8.70 -19.30 -23.75
N VAL A 508 9.03 -18.04 -23.48
CA VAL A 508 9.31 -17.54 -22.12
C VAL A 508 8.02 -17.35 -21.31
N GLU A 509 6.86 -17.09 -21.93
CA GLU A 509 5.56 -17.08 -21.23
C GLU A 509 5.24 -18.43 -20.55
N SER A 510 5.62 -19.55 -21.16
CA SER A 510 5.44 -20.90 -20.61
C SER A 510 6.39 -21.19 -19.43
N LEU A 511 7.66 -20.76 -19.55
CA LEU A 511 8.68 -20.96 -18.51
C LEU A 511 8.50 -19.98 -17.32
N VAL A 512 8.00 -18.77 -17.56
CA VAL A 512 7.60 -17.78 -16.54
C VAL A 512 6.43 -18.29 -15.70
N GLY A 513 5.53 -19.10 -16.28
CA GLY A 513 4.45 -19.75 -15.54
C GLY A 513 4.92 -20.81 -14.55
N VAL A 514 6.05 -21.48 -14.82
CA VAL A 514 6.61 -22.56 -13.98
C VAL A 514 7.63 -22.00 -12.98
N LEU A 515 8.50 -21.07 -13.41
CA LEU A 515 9.44 -20.36 -12.55
C LEU A 515 8.75 -19.34 -11.64
N GLY A 516 7.70 -18.66 -12.12
CA GLY A 516 6.87 -17.78 -11.29
C GLY A 516 6.17 -18.55 -10.18
N LYS A 517 5.63 -19.75 -10.46
CA LYS A 517 5.06 -20.61 -9.41
C LYS A 517 6.11 -21.14 -8.43
N ALA A 518 7.31 -21.48 -8.90
CA ALA A 518 8.39 -21.97 -8.03
C ALA A 518 8.99 -20.84 -7.17
N PHE A 519 9.22 -19.65 -7.73
CA PHE A 519 9.68 -18.46 -7.00
C PHE A 519 8.59 -17.82 -6.15
N ASP A 520 7.31 -17.89 -6.51
CA ASP A 520 6.20 -17.48 -5.65
C ASP A 520 5.94 -18.48 -4.53
N THR A 521 6.42 -19.72 -4.64
CA THR A 521 6.40 -20.68 -3.52
C THR A 521 7.61 -20.43 -2.62
N VAL A 522 8.82 -20.29 -3.21
CA VAL A 522 10.06 -19.97 -2.48
C VAL A 522 10.00 -18.58 -1.80
N ARG A 523 9.54 -17.51 -2.46
CA ARG A 523 9.38 -16.15 -1.88
C ARG A 523 8.29 -16.08 -0.81
N ARG A 524 7.29 -16.96 -0.91
CA ARG A 524 6.22 -17.08 0.08
C ARG A 524 6.71 -17.84 1.31
N ASP A 525 7.54 -18.85 1.11
CA ASP A 525 8.16 -19.62 2.19
C ASP A 525 9.34 -18.86 2.84
N LEU A 526 10.10 -18.03 2.11
CA LEU A 526 11.17 -17.15 2.62
C LEU A 526 10.66 -15.88 3.30
N GLY A 527 9.64 -15.24 2.75
CA GLY A 527 8.96 -14.13 3.42
C GLY A 527 8.27 -14.58 4.72
N ASP A 528 7.95 -15.88 4.83
CA ASP A 528 7.44 -16.50 6.04
C ASP A 528 8.57 -16.89 7.04
N ILE A 529 9.87 -16.79 6.68
CA ILE A 529 11.04 -17.20 7.49
C ILE A 529 11.95 -16.06 7.93
N GLU A 530 12.19 -15.07 7.06
CA GLU A 530 12.83 -13.83 7.52
C GLU A 530 11.95 -13.09 8.52
N ALA A 531 10.63 -13.35 8.48
CA ALA A 531 9.68 -12.91 9.49
C ALA A 531 9.71 -13.74 10.79
N SER A 532 10.34 -14.92 10.83
CA SER A 532 10.44 -15.77 12.02
C SER A 532 11.80 -15.73 12.74
N ARG A 533 12.88 -15.20 12.13
CA ARG A 533 14.25 -15.31 12.70
C ARG A 533 14.90 -14.06 13.30
N LYS A 534 14.39 -12.83 13.11
CA LYS A 534 15.03 -11.63 13.74
C LYS A 534 14.70 -11.43 15.23
N ASP A 535 14.06 -12.40 15.89
CA ASP A 535 13.68 -12.29 17.31
C ASP A 535 14.29 -13.36 18.26
N GLN A 536 15.32 -14.11 17.85
CA GLN A 536 16.09 -14.98 18.77
C GLN A 536 17.56 -15.01 18.33
N THR A 537 18.55 -14.34 18.95
CA THR A 537 19.07 -14.54 20.32
C THR A 537 20.13 -13.46 20.70
N PRO A 538 20.34 -13.18 22.01
CA PRO A 538 21.27 -12.19 22.58
C PRO A 538 22.65 -12.83 22.89
N PRO A 539 23.76 -12.07 23.15
CA PRO A 539 24.15 -11.72 24.54
C PRO A 539 25.10 -10.48 24.59
N SER A 540 25.71 -9.99 25.67
CA SER A 540 25.97 -10.39 27.06
C SER A 540 26.42 -9.15 27.83
N ASP A 541 26.03 -9.10 29.10
CA ASP A 541 26.65 -8.30 30.15
C ASP A 541 28.17 -8.48 30.26
N GLY A 542 28.82 -7.42 30.75
CA GLY A 542 30.15 -7.41 31.35
C GLY A 542 30.80 -6.04 31.14
N GLY A 543 31.04 -5.19 32.12
CA GLY A 543 30.99 -5.28 33.57
C GLY A 543 31.86 -4.13 34.11
N ASP A 544 31.44 -3.55 35.23
CA ASP A 544 32.19 -2.73 36.19
C ASP A 544 32.94 -1.45 35.77
N GLY A 545 32.63 -0.36 36.49
CA GLY A 545 33.61 0.70 36.72
C GLY A 545 33.08 2.02 37.31
N LYS A 546 32.96 2.06 38.66
CA LYS A 546 33.36 3.18 39.57
C LYS A 546 32.65 4.54 39.42
N GLU A 547 31.94 4.97 40.46
CA GLU A 547 32.42 5.89 41.53
C GLU A 547 32.90 7.26 41.03
N GLY A 548 32.23 8.32 41.48
CA GLY A 548 32.88 9.58 41.89
C GLY A 548 32.64 10.81 41.02
N GLU A 549 32.00 11.81 41.65
CA GLU A 549 31.83 13.24 41.31
C GLU A 549 30.76 13.67 40.30
#